data_AF-A0A9E5UWB9-F1
#
_entry.id   AF-A0A9E5UWB9-F1
#
_cell.length_a   1.000
_cell.length_b   1.000
_cell.length_c   1.000
_cell.angle_alpha   90.00
_cell.angle_beta   90.00
_cell.angle_gamma   90.00
#
_symmetry.space_group_name_H-M   'P 1'
#
loop_
_entity.id
_entity.type
_entity.pdbx_description
1 polymer ?
#
loop_
_entity_poly.entity_id
_entity_poly.type
_entity_poly.pdbx_seq_one_letter_code
_entity_poly.pdbx_strand_id
1 'polypeptide(L)'
;MKRTIFALLTAGLLALPVWIAQTPTRAEASVCAQTHLVQRGENLYRLAQRYNTSVGTLQLLNGISNPSRIFVGQSLCVRQANPDDTPVGGTRYIVQSGDRLSRIAQRFGVDMAVLARVNNITNPSRIYTGQVLTIPDATIQ
;
A
#
# COMPACT_ATOMS: atom_id res chain seq x y z
N MET A 1 82.10 -19.83 -14.33
CA MET A 1 81.85 -20.90 -13.34
C MET A 1 80.75 -20.44 -12.38
N LYS A 2 79.66 -21.22 -12.25
CA LYS A 2 78.79 -21.40 -11.04
C LYS A 2 78.02 -20.14 -10.55
N ARG A 3 76.69 -20.10 -10.33
CA ARG A 3 75.68 -21.10 -9.92
C ARG A 3 74.24 -20.51 -9.97
N THR A 4 73.30 -21.26 -10.56
CA THR A 4 71.94 -21.66 -10.07
C THR A 4 71.25 -20.83 -8.96
N ILE A 5 69.95 -20.52 -9.02
CA ILE A 5 68.82 -21.35 -8.48
C ILE A 5 67.44 -20.76 -8.91
N PHE A 6 66.51 -21.66 -9.27
CA PHE A 6 65.04 -21.46 -9.35
C PHE A 6 64.41 -21.50 -7.95
N ALA A 7 63.44 -20.64 -7.63
CA ALA A 7 62.54 -20.88 -6.50
C ALA A 7 61.13 -20.34 -6.79
N LEU A 8 60.17 -21.27 -6.79
CA LEU A 8 58.73 -21.02 -6.83
C LEU A 8 58.26 -20.27 -5.58
N LEU A 9 57.36 -19.30 -5.76
CA LEU A 9 56.44 -18.76 -4.76
C LEU A 9 55.06 -18.63 -5.44
N THR A 10 54.21 -19.64 -5.35
CA THR A 10 53.05 -19.72 -4.44
C THR A 10 52.01 -18.62 -4.60
N ALA A 11 50.83 -19.08 -5.05
CA ALA A 11 49.50 -18.71 -4.57
C ALA A 11 49.12 -17.22 -4.47
N GLY A 12 48.15 -16.84 -5.28
CA GLY A 12 47.35 -15.65 -5.08
C GLY A 12 46.13 -15.67 -5.97
N LEU A 13 45.18 -16.58 -5.71
CA LEU A 13 43.83 -16.44 -6.24
C LEU A 13 43.30 -15.14 -5.65
N LEU A 14 43.30 -14.06 -6.43
CA LEU A 14 42.73 -12.79 -6.04
C LEU A 14 41.21 -13.00 -5.89
N ALA A 15 40.78 -13.38 -4.69
CA ALA A 15 39.39 -13.28 -4.28
C ALA A 15 39.06 -11.79 -4.28
N LEU A 16 38.49 -11.31 -5.37
CA LEU A 16 37.94 -9.96 -5.43
C LEU A 16 36.95 -9.84 -4.27
N PRO A 17 37.03 -8.77 -3.46
CA PRO A 17 36.03 -8.55 -2.44
C PRO A 17 34.70 -8.45 -3.16
N VAL A 18 33.81 -9.42 -2.91
CA VAL A 18 32.42 -9.34 -3.34
C VAL A 18 31.84 -8.15 -2.61
N TRP A 19 31.87 -6.97 -3.26
CA TRP A 19 31.09 -5.83 -2.84
C TRP A 19 29.65 -6.24 -3.07
N ILE A 20 29.02 -6.74 -2.01
CA ILE A 20 27.57 -6.88 -2.00
C ILE A 20 27.08 -5.44 -2.05
N ALA A 21 26.76 -4.96 -3.26
CA ALA A 21 25.96 -3.78 -3.42
C ALA A 21 24.66 -4.08 -2.70
N GLN A 22 24.54 -3.61 -1.47
CA GLN A 22 23.28 -3.57 -0.77
C GLN A 22 22.43 -2.66 -1.64
N THR A 23 21.56 -3.24 -2.47
CA THR A 23 20.46 -2.50 -3.05
C THR A 23 19.81 -1.80 -1.86
N PRO A 24 19.75 -0.45 -1.81
CA PRO A 24 19.04 0.20 -0.74
C PRO A 24 17.66 -0.43 -0.73
N THR A 25 17.30 -1.12 0.35
CA THR A 25 15.95 -1.58 0.57
C THR A 25 15.12 -0.33 0.37
N ARG A 26 14.39 -0.28 -0.74
CA ARG A 26 13.59 0.87 -1.14
C ARG A 26 12.70 1.15 0.06
N ALA A 27 13.04 2.18 0.83
CA ALA A 27 12.18 2.71 1.87
C ALA A 27 10.83 2.88 1.19
N GLU A 28 9.84 2.11 1.63
CA GLU A 28 8.56 2.00 0.98
C GLU A 28 7.97 3.40 0.93
N ALA A 29 8.06 4.04 -0.25
CA ALA A 29 7.45 5.33 -0.47
C ALA A 29 5.97 5.16 -0.14
N SER A 30 5.52 5.82 0.92
CA SER A 30 4.16 5.74 1.42
C SER A 30 3.22 6.13 0.28
N VAL A 31 2.61 5.14 -0.36
CA VAL A 31 1.70 5.37 -1.48
C VAL A 31 0.48 6.09 -0.92
N CYS A 32 -0.02 7.10 -1.62
CA CYS A 32 -1.25 7.77 -1.20
C CYS A 32 -2.47 6.97 -1.69
N ALA A 33 -3.33 6.51 -0.78
CA ALA A 33 -4.58 5.82 -1.15
C ALA A 33 -5.69 6.79 -1.54
N GLN A 34 -5.70 7.99 -0.97
CA GLN A 34 -6.68 9.02 -1.36
C GLN A 34 -6.04 10.40 -1.38
N THR A 35 -6.23 11.05 -2.53
CA THR A 35 -5.79 12.41 -2.79
C THR A 35 -6.97 13.36 -2.82
N HIS A 36 -6.80 14.56 -2.26
CA HIS A 36 -7.75 15.67 -2.33
C HIS A 36 -7.09 16.89 -2.98
N LEU A 37 -7.78 17.51 -3.93
CA LEU A 37 -7.35 18.75 -4.56
C LEU A 37 -7.92 19.94 -3.76
N VAL A 38 -7.05 20.74 -3.15
CA VAL A 38 -7.45 21.87 -2.32
C VAL A 38 -8.27 22.87 -3.13
N GLN A 39 -9.46 23.19 -2.64
CA GLN A 39 -10.39 24.13 -3.23
C GLN A 39 -10.31 25.50 -2.55
N ARG A 40 -10.88 26.52 -3.20
CA ARG A 40 -10.96 27.87 -2.65
C ARG A 40 -11.68 27.88 -1.29
N GLY A 41 -11.02 28.39 -0.26
CA GLY A 41 -11.58 28.54 1.09
C GLY A 41 -11.42 27.32 2.00
N GLU A 42 -10.77 26.26 1.54
CA GLU A 42 -10.42 25.11 2.38
C GLU A 42 -9.18 25.39 3.25
N ASN A 43 -9.08 24.67 4.36
CA ASN A 43 -7.92 24.67 5.26
C ASN A 43 -7.72 23.26 5.82
N LEU A 44 -6.53 22.96 6.38
CA LEU A 44 -6.23 21.63 6.90
C LEU A 44 -7.18 21.20 8.02
N TYR A 45 -7.71 22.14 8.83
CA TYR A 45 -8.65 21.80 9.90
C TYR A 45 -9.95 21.22 9.33
N ARG A 46 -10.58 21.90 8.37
CA ARG A 46 -11.83 21.42 7.74
C ARG A 46 -11.63 20.14 6.94
N LEU A 47 -10.47 19.99 6.29
CA LEU A 47 -10.12 18.77 5.58
C LEU A 47 -9.92 17.61 6.55
N ALA A 48 -9.22 17.83 7.67
CA ALA A 48 -9.03 16.83 8.71
C ALA A 48 -10.38 16.32 9.24
N GLN A 49 -11.32 17.24 9.53
CA GLN A 49 -12.68 16.87 9.93
C GLN A 49 -13.42 16.08 8.83
N ARG A 50 -13.35 16.53 7.57
CA ARG A 50 -13.99 15.85 6.42
C ARG A 50 -13.50 14.40 6.27
N TYR A 51 -12.20 14.19 6.44
CA TYR A 51 -11.57 12.88 6.25
C TYR A 51 -11.41 12.10 7.55
N ASN A 52 -12.02 12.56 8.65
CA ASN A 52 -11.96 11.94 9.96
C ASN A 52 -10.51 11.61 10.40
N THR A 53 -9.62 12.60 10.24
CA THR A 53 -8.20 12.53 10.59
C THR A 53 -7.80 13.78 11.36
N SER A 54 -6.52 13.94 11.68
CA SER A 54 -5.99 15.12 12.36
C SER A 54 -5.19 16.02 11.42
N VAL A 55 -5.09 17.31 11.77
CA VAL A 55 -4.21 18.26 11.05
C VAL A 55 -2.76 17.76 11.07
N GLY A 56 -2.29 17.26 12.22
CA GLY A 56 -0.95 16.71 12.36
C GLY A 56 -0.70 15.51 11.45
N THR A 57 -1.69 14.61 11.32
CA THR A 57 -1.62 13.48 10.37
C THR A 57 -1.53 13.97 8.93
N LEU A 58 -2.37 14.93 8.52
CA LEU A 58 -2.29 15.52 7.18
C LEU A 58 -0.95 16.21 6.93
N GLN A 59 -0.39 16.88 7.94
CA GLN A 59 0.92 17.51 7.84
C GLN A 59 2.04 16.48 7.63
N LEU A 60 2.06 15.42 8.44
CA LEU A 60 3.03 14.35 8.34
C LEU A 60 2.96 13.65 6.98
N LEU A 61 1.75 13.34 6.50
CA LEU A 61 1.53 12.67 5.20
C LEU A 61 2.01 13.49 4.00
N ASN A 62 2.01 14.81 4.12
CA ASN A 62 2.30 15.72 3.00
C ASN A 62 3.59 16.52 3.19
N GLY A 63 4.37 16.25 4.25
CA GLY A 63 5.57 17.02 4.58
C GLY A 63 5.30 18.50 4.85
N ILE A 64 4.11 18.85 5.34
CA ILE A 64 3.72 20.26 5.54
C ILE A 64 4.15 20.72 6.94
N SER A 65 5.20 21.52 7.01
CA SER A 65 5.66 22.09 8.29
C SER A 65 4.74 23.19 8.81
N ASN A 66 4.15 24.01 7.93
CA ASN A 66 3.24 25.09 8.32
C ASN A 66 1.81 24.80 7.81
N PRO A 67 0.85 24.52 8.70
CA PRO A 67 -0.49 24.10 8.32
C PRO A 67 -1.32 25.20 7.63
N SER A 68 -0.93 26.46 7.77
CA SER A 68 -1.58 27.61 7.11
C SER A 68 -1.09 27.85 5.68
N ARG A 69 -0.08 27.09 5.21
CA ARG A 69 0.50 27.22 3.87
C ARG A 69 0.02 26.08 2.97
N ILE A 70 -1.27 26.03 2.73
CA ILE A 70 -1.85 25.20 1.66
C ILE A 70 -2.46 26.10 0.58
N PHE A 71 -2.35 25.69 -0.68
CA PHE A 71 -2.74 26.50 -1.84
C PHE A 71 -3.88 25.85 -2.62
N VAL A 72 -4.73 26.67 -3.25
CA VAL A 72 -5.75 26.17 -4.17
C VAL A 72 -5.09 25.42 -5.33
N GLY A 73 -5.61 24.25 -5.67
CA GLY A 73 -5.02 23.35 -6.67
C GLY A 73 -3.89 22.48 -6.13
N GLN A 74 -3.51 22.62 -4.85
CA GLN A 74 -2.56 21.71 -4.23
C GLN A 74 -3.17 20.32 -4.07
N SER A 75 -2.43 19.30 -4.48
CA SER A 75 -2.76 17.90 -4.27
C SER A 75 -2.30 17.48 -2.87
N LEU A 76 -3.23 17.10 -1.99
CA LEU A 76 -2.95 16.61 -0.65
C LEU A 76 -3.29 15.13 -0.53
N CYS A 77 -2.35 14.35 -0.05
CA CYS A 77 -2.63 13.01 0.43
C CYS A 77 -3.42 13.07 1.74
N VAL A 78 -4.65 12.59 1.72
CA VAL A 78 -5.54 12.61 2.90
C VAL A 78 -5.66 11.25 3.57
N ARG A 79 -5.22 10.18 2.89
CA ARG A 79 -5.09 8.84 3.45
C ARG A 79 -3.87 8.15 2.86
N GLN A 80 -2.99 7.64 3.72
CA GLN A 80 -1.93 6.73 3.30
C GLN A 80 -2.53 5.40 2.85
N ALA A 81 -1.96 4.81 1.81
CA ALA A 81 -2.24 3.44 1.46
C ALA A 81 -1.70 2.53 2.55
N ASN A 82 -2.61 1.80 3.18
CA ASN A 82 -2.25 0.65 3.97
C ASN A 82 -1.82 -0.48 3.01
N PRO A 83 -0.86 -1.35 3.36
CA PRO A 83 -0.66 -2.64 2.68
C PRO A 83 -1.96 -3.41 2.37
N ASP A 84 -3.03 -3.20 3.14
CA ASP A 84 -4.37 -3.78 2.92
C ASP A 84 -5.24 -3.00 1.91
N ASP A 85 -4.79 -1.84 1.45
CA ASP A 85 -5.40 -1.04 0.38
C ASP A 85 -4.85 -1.49 -0.98
N THR A 86 -4.95 -2.79 -1.25
CA THR A 86 -4.65 -3.33 -2.59
C THR A 86 -5.58 -2.65 -3.60
N PRO A 87 -5.07 -2.06 -4.70
CA PRO A 87 -5.91 -1.55 -5.77
C PRO A 87 -6.78 -2.69 -6.26
N VAL A 88 -8.07 -2.63 -5.95
CA VAL A 88 -8.96 -3.74 -6.19
C VAL A 88 -9.34 -3.78 -7.67
N GLY A 89 -8.45 -4.33 -8.49
CA GLY A 89 -8.91 -5.18 -9.59
C GLY A 89 -9.81 -6.24 -8.95
N GLY A 90 -11.01 -6.43 -9.51
CA GLY A 90 -11.99 -7.25 -8.84
C GLY A 90 -13.02 -7.86 -9.75
N THR A 91 -13.30 -9.14 -9.52
CA THR A 91 -14.35 -9.88 -10.22
C THR A 91 -15.71 -9.44 -9.70
N ARG A 92 -16.68 -9.22 -10.58
CA ARG A 92 -18.06 -8.95 -10.17
C ARG A 92 -18.77 -10.27 -9.87
N TYR A 93 -19.33 -10.39 -8.68
CA TYR A 93 -20.12 -11.55 -8.26
C TYR A 93 -21.55 -11.12 -7.94
N ILE A 94 -22.53 -11.83 -8.51
CA ILE A 94 -23.94 -11.60 -8.21
C ILE A 94 -24.35 -12.61 -7.13
N VAL A 95 -24.74 -12.09 -5.97
CA VAL A 95 -25.18 -12.89 -4.82
C VAL A 95 -26.34 -13.79 -5.24
N GLN A 96 -26.18 -15.09 -5.04
CA GLN A 96 -27.17 -16.12 -5.35
C GLN A 96 -28.08 -16.37 -4.15
N SER A 97 -29.18 -17.09 -4.37
CA SER A 97 -30.03 -17.55 -3.26
C SER A 97 -29.24 -18.46 -2.32
N GLY A 98 -29.33 -18.19 -1.01
CA GLY A 98 -28.62 -18.96 0.01
C GLY A 98 -27.16 -18.56 0.24
N ASP A 99 -26.63 -17.60 -0.49
CA ASP A 99 -25.27 -17.12 -0.26
C ASP A 99 -25.08 -16.48 1.13
N ARG A 100 -23.84 -16.57 1.63
CA ARG A 100 -23.38 -15.87 2.83
C ARG A 100 -22.06 -15.19 2.48
N LEU A 101 -21.83 -13.98 3.00
CA LEU A 101 -20.63 -13.22 2.68
C LEU A 101 -19.35 -14.00 3.03
N SER A 102 -19.35 -14.76 4.13
CA SER A 102 -18.24 -15.63 4.52
C SER A 102 -17.94 -16.75 3.52
N ARG A 103 -18.96 -17.39 2.96
CA ARG A 103 -18.78 -18.46 1.96
C ARG A 103 -18.30 -17.91 0.63
N ILE A 104 -18.79 -16.73 0.25
CA ILE A 104 -18.29 -16.02 -0.93
C ILE A 104 -16.81 -15.68 -0.72
N ALA A 105 -16.48 -15.06 0.42
CA ALA A 105 -15.10 -14.71 0.76
C ALA A 105 -14.16 -15.93 0.69
N GLN A 106 -14.55 -17.03 1.33
CA GLN A 106 -13.82 -18.30 1.28
C GLN A 106 -13.67 -18.85 -0.14
N ARG A 107 -14.73 -18.83 -0.94
CA ARG A 107 -14.72 -19.32 -2.33
C ARG A 107 -13.69 -18.57 -3.19
N PHE A 108 -13.54 -17.28 -2.95
CA PHE A 108 -12.63 -16.43 -3.70
C PHE A 108 -11.27 -16.25 -3.02
N GLY A 109 -11.02 -16.89 -1.88
CA GLY A 109 -9.75 -16.79 -1.16
C GLY A 109 -9.47 -15.38 -0.64
N VAL A 110 -10.52 -14.61 -0.30
CA VAL A 110 -10.41 -13.25 0.24
C VAL A 110 -10.85 -13.22 1.68
N ASP A 111 -10.29 -12.30 2.46
CA ASP A 111 -10.78 -12.04 3.81
C ASP A 111 -12.21 -11.46 3.77
N MET A 112 -13.07 -11.94 4.67
CA MET A 112 -14.47 -11.53 4.72
C MET A 112 -14.62 -10.05 5.12
N ALA A 113 -13.78 -9.54 6.03
CA ALA A 113 -13.81 -8.14 6.44
C ALA A 113 -13.32 -7.22 5.31
N VAL A 114 -12.31 -7.63 4.55
CA VAL A 114 -11.88 -6.94 3.33
C VAL A 114 -13.01 -6.93 2.30
N LEU A 115 -13.65 -8.08 2.04
CA LEU A 115 -14.77 -8.17 1.11
C LEU A 115 -15.94 -7.26 1.54
N ALA A 116 -16.28 -7.22 2.83
CA ALA A 116 -17.30 -6.34 3.36
C ALA A 116 -16.93 -4.86 3.19
N ARG A 117 -15.69 -4.49 3.50
CA ARG A 117 -15.16 -3.12 3.40
C ARG A 117 -15.20 -2.61 1.96
N VAL A 118 -14.70 -3.39 1.00
CA VAL A 118 -14.68 -3.05 -0.43
C VAL A 118 -16.10 -2.81 -0.97
N ASN A 119 -17.09 -3.49 -0.41
CA ASN A 119 -18.50 -3.38 -0.83
C ASN A 119 -19.35 -2.48 0.06
N ASN A 120 -18.74 -1.72 0.99
CA ASN A 120 -19.44 -0.87 1.96
C ASN A 120 -20.55 -1.59 2.74
N ILE A 121 -20.34 -2.87 3.06
CA ILE A 121 -21.30 -3.69 3.81
C ILE A 121 -21.05 -3.49 5.30
N THR A 122 -21.96 -2.77 5.97
CA THR A 122 -21.88 -2.56 7.44
C THR A 122 -22.26 -3.81 8.23
N ASN A 123 -23.21 -4.61 7.73
CA ASN A 123 -23.62 -5.85 8.36
C ASN A 123 -23.37 -7.04 7.42
N PRO A 124 -22.29 -7.81 7.63
CA PRO A 124 -21.92 -8.97 6.80
C PRO A 124 -23.00 -10.06 6.68
N SER A 125 -23.94 -10.12 7.63
CA SER A 125 -25.07 -11.06 7.60
C SER A 125 -26.24 -10.59 6.74
N ARG A 126 -26.20 -9.35 6.22
CA ARG A 126 -27.27 -8.75 5.39
C ARG A 126 -26.77 -8.51 3.97
N ILE A 127 -26.65 -9.58 3.20
CA ILE A 127 -26.51 -9.53 1.75
C ILE A 127 -27.77 -10.05 1.09
N TYR A 128 -28.10 -9.52 -0.08
CA TYR A 128 -29.35 -9.83 -0.78
C TYR A 128 -29.08 -10.52 -2.11
N THR A 129 -29.92 -11.48 -2.48
CA THR A 129 -29.87 -12.09 -3.81
C THR A 129 -29.99 -11.02 -4.90
N GLY A 130 -29.15 -11.12 -5.93
CA GLY A 130 -29.03 -10.11 -6.99
C GLY A 130 -28.10 -8.94 -6.65
N GLN A 131 -27.65 -8.80 -5.41
CA GLN A 131 -26.64 -7.80 -5.04
C GLN A 131 -25.33 -8.11 -5.78
N VAL A 132 -24.74 -7.08 -6.40
CA VAL A 132 -23.45 -7.23 -7.08
C VAL A 132 -22.33 -6.83 -6.15
N LEU A 133 -21.46 -7.78 -5.83
CA LEU A 133 -20.25 -7.57 -5.07
C LEU A 133 -19.05 -7.39 -6.00
N THR A 134 -18.15 -6.48 -5.64
CA THR A 134 -16.78 -6.42 -6.13
C THR A 134 -15.94 -7.33 -5.25
N ILE A 135 -15.52 -8.46 -5.81
CA ILE A 135 -14.63 -9.40 -5.14
C ILE A 135 -13.20 -8.91 -5.37
N PRO A 136 -12.42 -8.61 -4.32
CA PRO A 136 -11.05 -8.19 -4.52
C PRO A 136 -10.17 -9.30 -5.09
N ASP A 137 -9.18 -8.94 -5.90
CA ASP A 137 -8.10 -9.85 -6.23
C ASP A 137 -7.46 -10.35 -4.92
N ALA A 138 -7.22 -11.66 -4.84
CA ALA A 138 -6.79 -12.30 -3.61
C ALA A 138 -5.44 -11.72 -3.15
N THR A 139 -5.46 -10.84 -2.16
CA THR A 139 -4.28 -10.58 -1.32
C THR A 139 -4.16 -11.76 -0.36
N ILE A 140 -3.29 -12.70 -0.70
CA ILE A 140 -2.77 -13.66 0.28
C ILE A 140 -2.15 -12.82 1.41
N GLN A 141 -2.69 -12.92 2.62
CA GLN A 141 -1.98 -12.54 3.85
C GLN A 141 -1.73 -13.80 4.68
#